data_AF-A0A0H2V7C0-F1
#
_entry.id   AF-A0A0H2V7C0-F1
#
_cell.length_a   1.000
_cell.length_b   1.000
_cell.length_c   1.000
_cell.angle_alpha   90.00
_cell.angle_beta   90.00
_cell.angle_gamma   90.00
#
_symmetry.space_group_name_H-M   'P 1'
#
loop_
_entity.id
_entity.type
_entity.pdbx_description
1 polymer ?
#
loop_
_entity_poly.entity_id
_entity_poly.type
_entity_poly.pdbx_seq_one_letter_code
_entity_poly.pdbx_strand_id
1 'polypeptide(L)'
;MQNPYSRIWSRVAPYLVEVVPEVEAWLRDKASPWGIYLTSESSMRELQQHFRRYLWVRIPEQEKPVLMRFYDPRNIWVLAEVLTPRQLLFFINPVRQLSTRYGEEYREDNFSSVRPAETMNIRAERPSQLMLSYRQYSQLERKARDNYLDTLSVFIEENAEKEGWDDSSKAESSRILAEDYFSFCQSLNIADDRSVRTMTLILLKKNIIDLRYIPDDWYELLSNQSYPGHIRVHELAQQELGFIPQ
;
A
#
# COMPACT_ATOMS: atom_id res chain seq x y z
N MET A 1 -13.69 -14.38 6.73
CA MET A 1 -13.26 -12.96 6.86
C MET A 1 -12.36 -12.62 5.68
N GLN A 2 -12.76 -11.71 4.81
CA GLN A 2 -11.92 -11.20 3.72
C GLN A 2 -10.96 -10.17 4.32
N ASN A 3 -9.66 -10.37 4.15
CA ASN A 3 -8.64 -9.40 4.52
C ASN A 3 -8.95 -8.03 3.85
N PRO A 4 -9.15 -6.94 4.61
CA PRO A 4 -9.50 -5.62 4.06
C PRO A 4 -8.41 -5.06 3.12
N TYR A 5 -7.15 -5.48 3.28
CA TYR A 5 -6.07 -5.10 2.38
C TYR A 5 -6.19 -5.75 0.99
N SER A 6 -7.00 -6.80 0.82
CA SER A 6 -7.13 -7.54 -0.45
C SER A 6 -7.86 -6.79 -1.57
N ARG A 7 -8.52 -5.65 -1.29
CA ARG A 7 -9.30 -4.90 -2.29
C ARG A 7 -8.56 -3.72 -2.92
N ILE A 8 -7.37 -3.38 -2.44
CA ILE A 8 -6.55 -2.25 -2.95
C ILE A 8 -5.73 -2.67 -4.21
N TRP A 9 -5.78 -3.96 -4.60
CA TRP A 9 -4.98 -4.49 -5.70
C TRP A 9 -5.76 -4.48 -7.02
N SER A 10 -5.66 -3.36 -7.75
CA SER A 10 -6.16 -3.25 -9.14
C SER A 10 -5.56 -4.37 -10.02
N ARG A 11 -6.43 -5.00 -10.82
CA ARG A 11 -6.19 -6.23 -11.61
C ARG A 11 -5.36 -6.03 -12.89
N VAL A 12 -4.17 -5.44 -12.81
CA VAL A 12 -3.27 -5.39 -13.97
C VAL A 12 -2.10 -6.34 -13.71
N ALA A 13 -1.90 -7.32 -14.60
CA ALA A 13 -0.74 -8.18 -14.55
C ALA A 13 0.51 -7.31 -14.81
N PRO A 14 1.60 -7.47 -14.04
CA PRO A 14 2.79 -6.66 -14.25
C PRO A 14 3.43 -7.01 -15.60
N TYR A 15 3.79 -5.96 -16.33
CA TYR A 15 4.58 -6.07 -17.55
C TYR A 15 6.06 -5.90 -17.22
N LEU A 16 6.90 -6.73 -17.84
CA LEU A 16 8.34 -6.53 -17.82
C LEU A 16 8.73 -5.92 -19.16
N VAL A 17 9.36 -4.76 -19.13
CA VAL A 17 9.67 -3.95 -20.31
C VAL A 17 11.14 -3.53 -20.22
N GLU A 18 11.83 -3.60 -21.35
CA GLU A 18 13.19 -3.04 -21.46
C GLU A 18 13.12 -1.52 -21.48
N VAL A 19 13.89 -0.88 -20.61
CA VAL A 19 13.89 0.58 -20.47
C VAL A 19 14.84 1.18 -21.51
N VAL A 20 14.30 1.49 -22.68
CA VAL A 20 14.94 2.33 -23.69
C VAL A 20 14.67 3.83 -23.39
N PRO A 21 15.44 4.78 -23.91
CA PRO A 21 15.28 6.21 -23.61
C PRO A 21 13.85 6.74 -23.79
N GLU A 22 13.12 6.26 -24.81
CA GLU A 22 11.74 6.64 -25.08
C GLU A 22 10.79 6.13 -23.99
N VAL A 23 11.01 4.91 -23.50
CA VAL A 23 10.24 4.32 -22.40
C VAL A 23 10.53 5.07 -21.11
N GLU A 24 11.79 5.39 -20.82
CA GLU A 24 12.18 6.16 -19.65
C GLU A 24 11.53 7.55 -19.63
N ALA A 25 11.54 8.26 -20.77
CA ALA A 25 10.85 9.54 -20.89
C ALA A 25 9.34 9.41 -20.63
N TRP A 26 8.69 8.38 -21.20
CA TRP A 26 7.26 8.14 -21.00
C TRP A 26 6.90 7.78 -19.56
N LEU A 27 7.76 7.03 -18.87
CA LEU A 27 7.57 6.62 -17.47
C LEU A 27 7.76 7.78 -16.49
N ARG A 28 8.63 8.73 -16.82
CA ARG A 28 8.93 9.90 -16.00
C ARG A 28 7.69 10.75 -15.69
N ASP A 29 6.80 10.88 -16.67
CA ASP A 29 5.63 11.76 -16.58
C ASP A 29 4.39 11.09 -15.96
N LYS A 30 4.52 9.87 -15.44
CA LYS A 30 3.42 9.16 -14.80
C LYS A 30 3.26 9.59 -13.34
N ALA A 31 2.10 10.19 -13.03
CA ALA A 31 1.72 10.56 -11.67
C ALA A 31 1.37 9.36 -10.78
N SER A 32 0.84 8.27 -11.35
CA SER A 32 0.47 7.06 -10.60
C SER A 32 1.68 6.14 -10.40
N PRO A 33 1.74 5.40 -9.26
CA PRO A 33 2.78 4.40 -9.03
C PRO A 33 2.67 3.32 -10.11
N TRP A 34 3.69 3.24 -10.97
CA TRP A 34 3.65 2.44 -12.18
C TRP A 34 4.58 1.22 -12.13
N GLY A 35 5.63 1.23 -11.29
CA GLY A 35 6.58 0.12 -11.28
C GLY A 35 7.84 0.32 -10.45
N ILE A 36 8.77 -0.59 -10.70
CA ILE A 36 10.14 -0.62 -10.17
C ILE A 36 11.12 -0.70 -11.35
N TYR A 37 12.33 -0.20 -11.15
CA TYR A 37 13.45 -0.43 -12.06
C TYR A 37 14.34 -1.53 -11.52
N LEU A 38 14.89 -2.35 -12.41
CA LEU A 38 15.90 -3.33 -12.07
C LEU A 38 16.96 -3.42 -13.17
N THR A 39 18.19 -3.72 -12.78
CA THR A 39 19.26 -4.11 -13.70
C THR A 39 19.58 -5.59 -13.50
N SER A 40 19.89 -6.29 -14.58
CA SER A 40 20.15 -7.73 -14.56
C SER A 40 21.00 -8.14 -15.75
N GLU A 41 21.76 -9.22 -15.59
CA GLU A 41 22.45 -9.93 -16.68
C GLU A 41 21.60 -11.08 -17.25
N SER A 42 20.46 -11.39 -16.61
CA SER A 42 19.52 -12.42 -17.06
C SER A 42 18.67 -11.93 -18.23
N SER A 43 18.25 -12.84 -19.09
CA SER A 43 17.33 -12.54 -20.18
C SER A 43 15.94 -12.14 -19.66
N MET A 44 15.18 -11.41 -20.50
CA MET A 44 13.80 -11.01 -20.22
C MET A 44 12.91 -12.20 -19.82
N ARG A 45 13.09 -13.35 -20.49
CA ARG A 45 12.34 -14.58 -20.22
C ARG A 45 12.66 -15.16 -18.84
N GLU A 46 13.93 -15.18 -18.45
CA GLU A 46 14.35 -15.67 -17.13
C GLU A 46 13.83 -14.76 -16.02
N LEU A 47 13.91 -13.44 -16.21
CA LEU A 47 13.36 -12.46 -15.28
C LEU A 47 11.84 -12.63 -15.11
N GLN A 48 11.10 -12.72 -16.21
CA GLN A 48 9.65 -12.92 -16.17
C GLN A 48 9.29 -14.22 -15.43
N GLN A 49 9.98 -15.33 -15.72
CA GLN A 49 9.75 -16.61 -15.06
C GLN A 49 10.09 -16.58 -13.57
N HIS A 50 11.16 -15.87 -13.20
CA HIS A 50 11.59 -15.68 -11.82
C HIS A 50 10.53 -14.90 -11.04
N PHE A 51 10.18 -13.70 -11.51
CA PHE A 51 9.27 -12.79 -10.82
C PHE A 51 7.83 -13.27 -10.75
N ARG A 52 7.36 -14.04 -11.75
CA ARG A 52 6.00 -14.61 -11.76
C ARG A 52 5.71 -15.46 -10.52
N ARG A 53 6.73 -16.09 -9.91
CA ARG A 53 6.58 -16.93 -8.70
C ARG A 53 6.31 -16.11 -7.44
N TYR A 54 6.73 -14.84 -7.43
CA TYR A 54 6.56 -13.93 -6.31
C TYR A 54 5.27 -13.11 -6.39
N LEU A 55 4.53 -13.20 -7.50
CA LEU A 55 3.21 -12.58 -7.62
C LEU A 55 2.18 -13.23 -6.72
N TRP A 56 2.35 -14.51 -6.37
CA TRP A 56 1.42 -15.22 -5.52
C TRP A 56 2.15 -15.63 -4.25
N VAL A 57 1.74 -15.09 -3.12
CA VAL A 57 2.35 -15.33 -1.81
C VAL A 57 1.37 -16.09 -0.92
N ARG A 58 1.87 -17.07 -0.17
CA ARG A 58 1.09 -17.68 0.92
C ARG A 58 1.25 -16.85 2.17
N ILE A 59 0.13 -16.43 2.72
CA ILE A 59 0.04 -15.73 4.00
C ILE A 59 -0.58 -16.66 5.05
N PRO A 60 -0.35 -16.42 6.35
CA PRO A 60 -1.01 -17.18 7.41
C PRO A 60 -2.53 -17.17 7.26
N GLU A 61 -3.17 -18.26 7.68
CA GLU A 61 -4.64 -18.37 7.79
C GLU A 61 -5.43 -18.26 6.49
N GLN A 62 -4.76 -18.15 5.33
CA GLN A 62 -5.40 -18.17 4.02
C GLN A 62 -5.02 -19.41 3.23
N GLU A 63 -6.04 -20.17 2.82
CA GLU A 63 -5.85 -21.36 1.98
C GLU A 63 -5.35 -21.01 0.58
N LYS A 64 -5.85 -19.90 0.02
CA LYS A 64 -5.52 -19.45 -1.34
C LYS A 64 -4.38 -18.45 -1.30
N PRO A 65 -3.39 -18.57 -2.20
CA PRO A 65 -2.38 -17.53 -2.38
C PRO A 65 -2.99 -16.17 -2.69
N VAL A 66 -2.38 -15.12 -2.15
CA VAL A 66 -2.77 -13.72 -2.37
C VAL A 66 -1.82 -13.08 -3.37
N LEU A 67 -2.35 -12.20 -4.21
CA LEU A 67 -1.55 -11.41 -5.14
C LEU A 67 -0.67 -10.43 -4.36
N MET A 68 0.66 -10.54 -4.50
CA MET A 68 1.62 -9.59 -3.96
C MET A 68 2.11 -8.68 -5.07
N ARG A 69 1.68 -7.41 -5.06
CA ARG A 69 2.18 -6.40 -6.01
C ARG A 69 3.51 -5.84 -5.52
N PHE A 70 4.53 -6.70 -5.44
CA PHE A 70 5.90 -6.31 -5.09
C PHE A 70 6.45 -5.28 -6.09
N TYR A 71 5.92 -5.22 -7.30
CA TYR A 71 6.31 -4.25 -8.32
C TYR A 71 5.70 -2.85 -8.10
N ASP A 72 4.84 -2.67 -7.10
CA ASP A 72 4.42 -1.34 -6.69
C ASP A 72 5.56 -0.72 -5.84
N PRO A 73 6.04 0.49 -6.19
CA PRO A 73 7.17 1.12 -5.49
C PRO A 73 6.94 1.32 -4.00
N ARG A 74 5.67 1.35 -3.55
CA ARG A 74 5.29 1.46 -2.13
C ARG A 74 5.47 0.16 -1.35
N ASN A 75 5.50 -0.99 -2.04
CA ASN A 75 5.49 -2.30 -1.41
C ASN A 75 6.85 -3.00 -1.44
N ILE A 76 7.67 -2.74 -2.46
CA ILE A 76 8.90 -3.51 -2.71
C ILE A 76 9.89 -3.42 -1.55
N TRP A 77 10.05 -2.24 -0.98
CA TRP A 77 11.01 -1.99 0.10
C TRP A 77 10.53 -2.55 1.43
N VAL A 78 9.23 -2.38 1.71
CA VAL A 78 8.57 -2.99 2.87
C VAL A 78 8.69 -4.51 2.83
N LEU A 79 8.51 -5.11 1.64
CA LEU A 79 8.76 -6.54 1.44
C LEU A 79 10.22 -6.89 1.73
N ALA A 80 11.18 -6.19 1.11
CA ALA A 80 12.59 -6.49 1.28
C ALA A 80 13.05 -6.43 2.74
N GLU A 81 12.52 -5.50 3.53
CA GLU A 81 12.82 -5.34 4.96
C GLU A 81 12.23 -6.44 5.86
N VAL A 82 11.14 -7.07 5.43
CA VAL A 82 10.44 -8.13 6.18
C VAL A 82 10.96 -9.53 5.84
N LEU A 83 11.52 -9.71 4.65
CA LEU A 83 12.10 -10.98 4.24
C LEU A 83 13.32 -11.32 5.09
N THR A 84 13.46 -12.61 5.41
CA THR A 84 14.74 -13.10 5.97
C THR A 84 15.86 -12.88 4.94
N PRO A 85 17.13 -12.75 5.37
CA PRO A 85 18.25 -12.57 4.43
C PRO A 85 18.27 -13.62 3.31
N ARG A 86 17.91 -14.86 3.63
CA ARG A 86 17.81 -15.96 2.65
C ARG A 86 16.65 -15.79 1.67
N GLN A 87 15.46 -15.42 2.14
CA GLN A 87 14.32 -15.16 1.25
C GLN A 87 14.60 -13.96 0.34
N LEU A 88 15.19 -12.90 0.90
CA LEU A 88 15.58 -11.72 0.14
C LEU A 88 16.60 -12.09 -0.94
N LEU A 89 17.65 -12.83 -0.59
CA LEU A 89 18.66 -13.31 -1.55
C LEU A 89 18.05 -14.12 -2.70
N PHE A 90 17.07 -14.99 -2.42
CA PHE A 90 16.35 -15.70 -3.47
C PHE A 90 15.52 -14.76 -4.35
N PHE A 91 14.80 -13.82 -3.73
CA PHE A 91 13.98 -12.85 -4.44
C PHE A 91 14.81 -11.97 -5.39
N ILE A 92 15.96 -11.46 -4.93
CA ILE A 92 16.86 -10.57 -5.69
C ILE A 92 17.92 -11.31 -6.51
N ASN A 93 17.85 -12.65 -6.60
CA ASN A 93 18.91 -13.45 -7.22
C ASN A 93 19.33 -12.96 -8.63
N PRO A 94 18.40 -12.72 -9.58
CA PRO A 94 18.77 -12.21 -10.89
C PRO A 94 18.97 -10.69 -10.92
N VAL A 95 18.73 -9.95 -9.84
CA VAL A 95 18.67 -8.47 -9.82
C VAL A 95 19.98 -7.87 -9.34
N ARG A 96 20.78 -7.27 -10.22
CA ARG A 96 22.02 -6.59 -9.83
C ARG A 96 21.76 -5.34 -8.98
N GLN A 97 20.78 -4.54 -9.37
CA GLN A 97 20.34 -3.35 -8.66
C GLN A 97 18.83 -3.18 -8.82
N LEU A 98 18.18 -2.69 -7.78
CA LEU A 98 16.77 -2.35 -7.75
C LEU A 98 16.64 -0.87 -7.41
N SER A 99 15.73 -0.16 -8.07
CA SER A 99 15.39 1.21 -7.70
C SER A 99 13.92 1.54 -7.92
N THR A 100 13.45 2.56 -7.23
CA THR A 100 12.09 3.09 -7.36
C THR A 100 12.12 4.61 -7.39
N ARG A 101 11.16 5.19 -8.13
CA ARG A 101 10.85 6.61 -8.06
C ARG A 101 9.36 6.75 -7.78
N TYR A 102 9.00 7.37 -6.66
CA TYR A 102 7.60 7.58 -6.27
C TYR A 102 7.46 8.92 -5.55
N GLY A 103 6.67 9.84 -6.12
CA GLY A 103 6.71 11.25 -5.70
C GLY A 103 8.12 11.82 -5.87
N GLU A 104 8.59 12.51 -4.84
CA GLU A 104 9.96 13.04 -4.75
C GLU A 104 10.97 12.01 -4.22
N GLU A 105 10.51 10.83 -3.78
CA GLU A 105 11.39 9.82 -3.22
C GLU A 105 12.04 8.96 -4.29
N TYR A 106 13.38 8.93 -4.24
CA TYR A 106 14.21 7.98 -4.95
C TYR A 106 14.87 7.04 -3.95
N ARG A 107 14.75 5.73 -4.19
CA ARG A 107 15.42 4.70 -3.39
C ARG A 107 16.07 3.69 -4.32
N GLU A 108 17.28 3.26 -3.97
CA GLU A 108 18.03 2.23 -4.68
C GLU A 108 18.78 1.31 -3.72
N ASP A 109 18.99 0.06 -4.14
CA ASP A 109 19.82 -0.90 -3.42
C ASP A 109 20.39 -1.96 -4.38
N ASN A 110 21.63 -2.40 -4.13
CA ASN A 110 22.30 -3.49 -4.83
C ASN A 110 22.30 -4.81 -4.01
N PHE A 111 21.79 -4.76 -2.78
CA PHE A 111 21.66 -5.87 -1.85
C PHE A 111 23.01 -6.54 -1.51
N SER A 112 24.10 -5.78 -1.55
CA SER A 112 25.44 -6.27 -1.20
C SER A 112 25.51 -6.90 0.20
N SER A 113 24.72 -6.40 1.16
CA SER A 113 24.64 -6.92 2.53
C SER A 113 24.14 -8.37 2.64
N VAL A 114 23.35 -8.84 1.67
CA VAL A 114 22.80 -10.22 1.64
C VAL A 114 23.43 -11.09 0.55
N ARG A 115 24.36 -10.54 -0.24
CA ARG A 115 25.16 -11.28 -1.24
C ARG A 115 26.49 -11.68 -0.58
N PRO A 116 26.61 -12.89 0.02
CA PRO A 116 27.86 -13.30 0.64
C PRO A 116 29.00 -13.32 -0.38
N ALA A 117 30.20 -12.91 0.05
CA ALA A 117 31.42 -12.87 -0.76
C ALA A 117 31.86 -14.26 -1.26
N GLU A 118 31.41 -15.33 -0.59
CA GLU A 118 31.71 -16.71 -0.93
C GLU A 118 30.42 -17.54 -1.03
N THR A 119 30.38 -18.40 -2.06
CA THR A 119 29.37 -19.44 -2.38
C THR A 119 28.14 -19.07 -3.21
N MET A 120 28.37 -19.07 -4.52
CA MET A 120 27.52 -19.70 -5.54
C MET A 120 27.33 -21.22 -5.31
N ASN A 121 26.93 -21.65 -4.10
CA ASN A 121 26.59 -23.06 -3.82
C ASN A 121 25.26 -23.18 -3.08
N ILE A 122 24.27 -22.38 -3.49
CA ILE A 122 22.89 -22.60 -3.07
C ILE A 122 22.33 -23.79 -3.88
N ARG A 123 22.76 -25.00 -3.51
CA ARG A 123 22.10 -26.27 -3.86
C ARG A 123 20.82 -26.50 -3.06
N ALA A 124 20.40 -25.53 -2.25
CA ALA A 124 19.11 -25.61 -1.59
C ALA A 124 18.01 -25.39 -2.62
N GLU A 125 17.00 -26.25 -2.60
CA GLU A 125 15.80 -26.12 -3.43
C GLU A 125 15.25 -24.71 -3.29
N ARG A 126 15.22 -24.00 -4.42
CA ARG A 126 14.58 -22.69 -4.52
C ARG A 126 13.09 -22.93 -4.26
N PRO A 127 12.49 -22.31 -3.24
CA PRO A 127 11.08 -22.51 -2.97
C PRO A 127 10.26 -22.12 -4.20
N SER A 128 9.28 -22.94 -4.56
CA SER A 128 8.39 -22.71 -5.70
C SER A 128 7.52 -21.45 -5.54
N GLN A 129 7.33 -21.01 -4.29
CA GLN A 129 6.49 -19.90 -3.90
C GLN A 129 7.03 -19.24 -2.61
N LEU A 130 6.88 -17.92 -2.48
CA LEU A 130 7.17 -17.22 -1.22
C LEU A 130 6.06 -17.49 -0.20
N MET A 131 6.47 -17.89 1.01
CA MET A 131 5.59 -18.10 2.16
C MET A 131 6.00 -17.15 3.28
N LEU A 132 5.04 -16.40 3.80
CA LEU A 132 5.26 -15.47 4.91
C LEU A 132 4.82 -16.11 6.22
N SER A 133 5.67 -15.97 7.23
CA SER A 133 5.29 -16.30 8.61
C SER A 133 4.28 -15.28 9.17
N TYR A 134 3.63 -15.63 10.28
CA TYR A 134 2.75 -14.70 11.00
C TYR A 134 3.45 -13.38 11.33
N ARG A 135 4.67 -13.46 11.88
CA ARG A 135 5.50 -12.29 12.17
C ARG A 135 5.74 -11.42 10.94
N GLN A 136 6.11 -12.03 9.81
CA GLN A 136 6.38 -11.28 8.59
C GLN A 136 5.13 -10.62 8.05
N TYR A 137 4.02 -11.36 8.01
CA TYR A 137 2.75 -10.84 7.56
C TYR A 137 2.26 -9.67 8.42
N SER A 138 2.31 -9.79 9.75
CA SER A 138 1.97 -8.69 10.66
C SER A 138 2.88 -7.47 10.51
N GLN A 139 4.18 -7.66 10.21
CA GLN A 139 5.09 -6.56 9.91
C GLN A 139 4.74 -5.85 8.60
N LEU A 140 4.34 -6.58 7.56
CA LEU A 140 3.86 -5.99 6.31
C LEU A 140 2.57 -5.19 6.55
N GLU A 141 1.59 -5.76 7.26
CA GLU A 141 0.34 -5.07 7.57
C GLU A 141 0.57 -3.79 8.37
N ARG A 142 1.45 -3.85 9.38
CA ARG A 142 1.80 -2.66 10.16
C ARG A 142 2.44 -1.58 9.29
N LYS A 143 3.43 -1.91 8.47
CA LYS A 143 4.09 -0.94 7.56
C LYS A 143 3.11 -0.38 6.53
N ALA A 144 2.23 -1.21 5.96
CA ALA A 144 1.20 -0.76 5.04
C ALA A 144 0.21 0.20 5.72
N ARG A 145 -0.19 -0.11 6.95
CA ARG A 145 -1.04 0.76 7.78
C ARG A 145 -0.38 2.09 8.05
N ASP A 146 0.87 2.08 8.52
CA ASP A 146 1.59 3.30 8.89
C ASP A 146 1.78 4.22 7.66
N ASN A 147 2.21 3.67 6.52
CA ASN A 147 2.31 4.42 5.25
C ASN A 147 0.97 5.01 4.80
N TYR A 148 -0.13 4.28 4.98
CA TYR A 148 -1.47 4.75 4.64
C TYR A 148 -1.90 5.91 5.53
N LEU A 149 -1.64 5.81 6.84
CA LEU A 149 -1.97 6.85 7.80
C LEU A 149 -1.15 8.12 7.58
N ASP A 150 0.12 8.01 7.19
CA ASP A 150 0.94 9.16 6.81
C ASP A 150 0.40 9.83 5.53
N THR A 151 -0.08 9.04 4.57
CA THR A 151 -0.75 9.58 3.38
C THR A 151 -2.06 10.28 3.74
N LEU A 152 -2.83 9.70 4.67
CA LEU A 152 -4.10 10.25 5.12
C LEU A 152 -3.91 11.51 5.97
N SER A 153 -2.85 11.61 6.75
CA SER A 153 -2.53 12.81 7.54
C SER A 153 -2.21 13.99 6.62
N VAL A 154 -1.42 13.78 5.56
CA VAL A 154 -1.18 14.82 4.54
C VAL A 154 -2.50 15.25 3.89
N PHE A 155 -3.37 14.30 3.54
CA PHE A 155 -4.69 14.62 2.99
C PHE A 155 -5.54 15.45 3.98
N ILE A 156 -5.47 15.16 5.28
CA ILE A 156 -6.13 15.96 6.31
C ILE A 156 -5.55 17.39 6.35
N GLU A 157 -4.23 17.54 6.34
CA GLU A 157 -3.57 18.85 6.37
C GLU A 157 -3.93 19.75 5.18
N GLU A 158 -4.12 19.14 4.00
CA GLU A 158 -4.52 19.80 2.76
C GLU A 158 -5.99 20.23 2.75
N ASN A 159 -6.87 19.51 3.48
CA ASN A 159 -8.32 19.69 3.44
C ASN A 159 -8.93 20.31 4.70
N ALA A 160 -8.18 20.36 5.80
CA ALA A 160 -8.59 21.02 7.04
C ALA A 160 -8.68 22.55 6.85
N GLU A 161 -9.66 23.18 7.49
CA GLU A 161 -9.78 24.63 7.50
C GLU A 161 -8.63 25.25 8.32
N LYS A 162 -8.08 26.37 7.85
CA LYS A 162 -6.85 26.97 8.41
C LYS A 162 -7.04 27.65 9.78
N GLU A 163 -8.26 27.75 10.30
CA GLU A 163 -8.51 28.48 11.53
C GLU A 163 -8.28 27.63 12.78
N GLY A 164 -7.31 28.03 13.60
CA GLY A 164 -7.17 27.58 14.99
C GLY A 164 -6.09 26.53 15.27
N TRP A 165 -5.27 26.14 14.30
CA TRP A 165 -4.15 25.22 14.52
C TRP A 165 -2.82 25.96 14.57
N ASP A 166 -2.08 25.79 15.66
CA ASP A 166 -0.66 26.16 15.71
C ASP A 166 0.14 25.24 14.79
N ASP A 167 0.99 25.82 13.94
CA ASP A 167 1.72 25.13 12.87
C ASP A 167 2.67 24.06 13.43
N SER A 168 3.09 24.21 14.70
CA SER A 168 3.99 23.29 15.39
C SER A 168 3.35 21.97 15.84
N SER A 169 2.02 21.93 16.06
CA SER A 169 1.27 20.74 16.48
C SER A 169 0.42 20.12 15.37
N LYS A 170 0.40 20.75 14.19
CA LYS A 170 -0.42 20.37 13.03
C LYS A 170 -0.13 18.96 12.52
N ALA A 171 1.14 18.58 12.38
CA ALA A 171 1.51 17.26 11.85
C ALA A 171 1.09 16.12 12.81
N GLU A 172 1.39 16.28 14.10
CA GLU A 172 1.02 15.29 15.12
C GLU A 172 -0.51 15.15 15.24
N SER A 173 -1.21 16.28 15.22
CA SER A 173 -2.67 16.31 15.31
C SER A 173 -3.33 15.67 14.08
N SER A 174 -2.80 15.93 12.88
CA SER A 174 -3.27 15.29 11.64
C SER A 174 -3.05 13.78 11.65
N ARG A 175 -1.92 13.34 12.21
CA ARG A 175 -1.63 11.91 12.31
C ARG A 175 -2.56 11.20 13.29
N ILE A 176 -2.87 11.81 14.43
CA ILE A 176 -3.85 11.29 15.39
C ILE A 176 -5.24 11.21 14.75
N LEU A 177 -5.70 12.28 14.09
CA LEU A 177 -6.99 12.27 13.38
C LEU A 177 -7.05 11.20 12.28
N ALA A 178 -5.96 11.01 11.53
CA ALA A 178 -5.88 9.95 10.54
C ALA A 178 -6.09 8.56 11.18
N GLU A 179 -5.50 8.30 12.35
CA GLU A 179 -5.70 7.04 13.08
C GLU A 179 -7.14 6.86 13.53
N ASP A 180 -7.72 7.88 14.14
CA ASP A 180 -9.09 7.83 14.65
C ASP A 180 -10.09 7.61 13.52
N TYR A 181 -10.01 8.41 12.45
CA TYR A 181 -10.91 8.31 11.30
C TYR A 181 -10.76 6.98 10.57
N PHE A 182 -9.53 6.49 10.39
CA PHE A 182 -9.29 5.20 9.77
C PHE A 182 -9.84 4.06 10.63
N SER A 183 -9.61 4.10 11.95
CA SER A 183 -10.10 3.08 12.89
C SER A 183 -11.63 3.06 12.93
N PHE A 184 -12.27 4.23 12.90
CA PHE A 184 -13.72 4.36 12.76
C PHE A 184 -14.24 3.68 11.49
N CYS A 185 -13.64 3.99 10.33
CA CYS A 185 -14.01 3.36 9.06
C CYS A 185 -13.85 1.83 9.11
N GLN A 186 -12.74 1.34 9.66
CA GLN A 186 -12.48 -0.09 9.80
C GLN A 186 -13.53 -0.79 10.67
N SER A 187 -13.95 -0.16 11.79
CA SER A 187 -15.00 -0.70 12.67
C SER A 187 -16.33 -0.91 11.94
N LEU A 188 -16.58 -0.14 10.88
CA LEU A 188 -17.79 -0.19 10.04
C LEU A 188 -17.58 -1.00 8.76
N ASN A 189 -16.46 -1.74 8.63
CA ASN A 189 -16.09 -2.53 7.45
C ASN A 189 -15.93 -1.67 6.17
N ILE A 190 -15.45 -0.45 6.33
CA ILE A 190 -15.08 0.49 5.25
C ILE A 190 -13.56 0.52 5.18
N ALA A 191 -12.99 -0.01 4.09
CA ALA A 191 -11.54 -0.21 3.98
C ALA A 191 -10.94 0.24 2.64
N ASP A 192 -11.75 0.58 1.63
CA ASP A 192 -11.23 1.13 0.39
C ASP A 192 -10.84 2.60 0.55
N ASP A 193 -9.71 2.97 -0.06
CA ASP A 193 -9.10 4.31 0.03
C ASP A 193 -10.10 5.42 -0.31
N ARG A 194 -10.89 5.25 -1.37
CA ARG A 194 -11.88 6.25 -1.79
C ARG A 194 -12.92 6.53 -0.71
N SER A 195 -13.50 5.48 -0.13
CA SER A 195 -14.50 5.61 0.91
C SER A 195 -13.92 6.21 2.19
N VAL A 196 -12.70 5.80 2.59
CA VAL A 196 -12.04 6.37 3.76
C VAL A 196 -11.74 7.86 3.55
N ARG A 197 -11.16 8.25 2.40
CA ARG A 197 -10.91 9.68 2.08
C ARG A 197 -12.18 10.50 2.03
N THR A 198 -13.26 9.94 1.47
CA THR A 198 -14.57 10.59 1.44
C THR A 198 -15.11 10.81 2.86
N MET A 199 -15.03 9.79 3.72
CA MET A 199 -15.41 9.91 5.12
C MET A 199 -14.57 10.95 5.85
N THR A 200 -13.25 10.94 5.66
CA THR A 200 -12.35 11.95 6.22
C THR A 200 -12.76 13.36 5.78
N LEU A 201 -13.07 13.57 4.51
CA LEU A 201 -13.51 14.88 4.03
C LEU A 201 -14.83 15.32 4.67
N ILE A 202 -15.80 14.41 4.80
CA ILE A 202 -17.08 14.70 5.48
C ILE A 202 -16.82 15.15 6.92
N LEU A 203 -16.02 14.39 7.68
CA LEU A 203 -15.68 14.70 9.07
C LEU A 203 -15.00 16.07 9.19
N LEU A 204 -14.03 16.37 8.33
CA LEU A 204 -13.36 17.67 8.29
C LEU A 204 -14.33 18.82 7.96
N LYS A 205 -15.19 18.66 6.95
CA LYS A 205 -16.15 19.70 6.54
C LYS A 205 -17.24 19.95 7.57
N LYS A 206 -17.52 18.99 8.44
CA LYS A 206 -18.44 19.15 9.57
C LYS A 206 -17.71 19.49 10.87
N ASN A 207 -16.39 19.71 10.80
CA ASN A 207 -15.52 20.02 11.94
C ASN A 207 -15.62 18.98 13.08
N ILE A 208 -15.80 17.70 12.71
CA ILE A 208 -15.88 16.58 13.66
C ILE A 208 -14.48 16.01 13.87
N ILE A 209 -13.75 16.60 14.81
CA ILE A 209 -12.40 16.15 15.23
C ILE A 209 -12.43 15.06 16.29
N ASP A 210 -13.57 14.88 16.97
CA ASP A 210 -13.78 13.87 18.00
C ASP A 210 -14.98 13.02 17.62
N LEU A 211 -14.74 11.72 17.45
CA LEU A 211 -15.70 10.74 16.95
C LEU A 211 -16.97 10.61 17.83
N ARG A 212 -16.92 11.09 19.08
CA ARG A 212 -18.09 11.11 19.98
C ARG A 212 -19.18 12.08 19.53
N TYR A 213 -18.85 13.03 18.65
CA TYR A 213 -19.79 14.00 18.10
C TYR A 213 -20.33 13.59 16.72
N ILE A 214 -20.06 12.37 16.26
CA ILE A 214 -20.70 11.84 15.05
C ILE A 214 -22.20 11.71 15.30
N PRO A 215 -23.07 12.23 14.41
CA PRO A 215 -24.52 12.09 14.53
C PRO A 215 -24.97 10.62 14.53
N ASP A 216 -25.97 10.30 15.35
CA ASP A 216 -26.52 8.93 15.45
C ASP A 216 -27.04 8.42 14.11
N ASP A 217 -27.73 9.28 13.33
CA ASP A 217 -28.25 8.94 12.00
C ASP A 217 -27.13 8.52 11.02
N TRP A 218 -25.93 9.10 11.14
CA TRP A 218 -24.78 8.68 10.34
C TRP A 218 -24.32 7.29 10.76
N TYR A 219 -24.28 7.01 12.06
CA TYR A 219 -23.88 5.70 12.57
C TYR A 219 -24.87 4.62 12.13
N GLU A 220 -26.18 4.90 12.17
CA GLU A 220 -27.21 3.98 11.68
C GLU A 220 -27.04 3.66 10.18
N LEU A 221 -26.88 4.71 9.36
CA LEU A 221 -26.64 4.57 7.92
C LEU A 221 -25.35 3.77 7.63
N LEU A 222 -24.24 4.16 8.26
CA LEU A 222 -22.93 3.56 8.04
C LEU A 222 -22.80 2.16 8.68
N SER A 223 -23.66 1.78 9.62
CA SER A 223 -23.65 0.45 10.22
C SER A 223 -24.49 -0.57 9.45
N ASN A 224 -25.31 -0.14 8.48
CA ASN A 224 -26.19 -1.01 7.72
C ASN A 224 -25.43 -2.00 6.83
N GLN A 225 -25.20 -3.21 7.34
CA GLN A 225 -24.46 -4.26 6.65
C GLN A 225 -25.21 -4.87 5.44
N SER A 226 -26.45 -4.45 5.19
CA SER A 226 -27.19 -4.84 3.97
C SER A 226 -26.55 -4.26 2.70
N TYR A 227 -25.77 -3.18 2.84
CA TYR A 227 -25.10 -2.52 1.74
C TYR A 227 -23.57 -2.55 1.91
N PRO A 228 -22.80 -2.69 0.80
CA PRO A 228 -21.36 -2.53 0.83
C PRO A 228 -20.93 -1.16 1.38
N GLY A 229 -19.78 -1.11 2.06
CA GLY A 229 -19.27 0.10 2.71
C GLY A 229 -19.23 1.34 1.80
N HIS A 230 -18.76 1.20 0.57
CA HIS A 230 -18.70 2.32 -0.39
C HIS A 230 -20.08 2.91 -0.72
N ILE A 231 -21.15 2.11 -0.77
CA ILE A 231 -22.50 2.62 -1.05
C ILE A 231 -22.97 3.49 0.12
N ARG A 232 -22.76 3.00 1.35
CA ARG A 232 -23.13 3.74 2.56
C ARG A 232 -22.42 5.09 2.67
N VAL A 233 -21.12 5.11 2.36
CA VAL A 233 -20.32 6.34 2.35
C VAL A 233 -20.77 7.29 1.24
N HIS A 234 -21.09 6.77 0.05
CA HIS A 234 -21.61 7.61 -1.04
C HIS A 234 -22.93 8.27 -0.67
N GLU A 235 -23.85 7.53 -0.05
CA GLU A 235 -25.13 8.07 0.40
C GLU A 235 -24.94 9.17 1.44
N LEU A 236 -24.06 8.95 2.42
CA LEU A 236 -23.72 9.98 3.39
C LEU A 236 -23.07 11.21 2.73
N ALA A 237 -22.17 11.02 1.78
CA ALA A 237 -21.54 12.12 1.05
C ALA A 237 -22.58 12.95 0.28
N GLN A 238 -23.56 12.31 -0.35
CA GLN A 238 -24.66 13.00 -1.02
C GLN A 238 -25.51 13.81 -0.04
N GLN A 239 -25.80 13.27 1.15
CA GLN A 239 -26.58 13.97 2.18
C GLN A 239 -25.81 15.18 2.75
N GLU A 240 -24.53 15.02 3.04
CA GLU A 240 -23.77 15.99 3.84
C GLU A 240 -22.97 17.01 3.02
N LEU A 241 -22.52 16.62 1.82
CA LEU A 241 -21.73 17.46 0.93
C LEU A 241 -22.51 17.88 -0.33
N GLY A 242 -23.59 17.18 -0.69
CA GLY A 242 -24.34 17.42 -1.93
C GLY A 242 -23.65 16.88 -3.19
N PHE A 243 -22.48 16.24 -3.06
CA PHE A 243 -21.74 15.61 -4.16
C PHE A 243 -20.91 14.44 -3.64
N ILE A 244 -20.42 13.60 -4.56
CA ILE A 244 -19.50 12.50 -4.23
C ILE A 244 -18.09 12.94 -4.63
N PRO A 245 -17.14 13.07 -3.67
CA PRO A 245 -15.75 13.38 -3.97
C PRO A 245 -15.16 12.36 -4.97
N GLN A 246 -14.33 12.88 -5.90
CA GLN A 246 -13.59 12.03 -6.85
C GLN A 246 -12.32 11.48 -6.21
#